data_AF-A0A6V8CFW2-F1
#
_entry.id   AF-A0A6V8CFW2-F1
#
_cell.length_a   1.000
_cell.length_b   1.000
_cell.length_c   1.000
_cell.angle_alpha   90.00
_cell.angle_beta   90.00
_cell.angle_gamma   90.00
#
_symmetry.space_group_name_H-M   'P 1'
#
loop_
_entity.id
_entity.type
_entity.pdbx_description
1 polymer ?
#
loop_
_entity_poly.entity_id
_entity_poly.type
_entity_poly.pdbx_seq_one_letter_code
_entity_poly.pdbx_strand_id
1 'polypeptide(L)'
;RVSSAQDWETAHEAVERDGGLIFGTPGLLSLQFVVASLAAVASSFVFLSLVLNQRQKDLAILQAIGASPNQIIRLVLFEILSIVMVSMVLGVILGMGIALSFNGFFAIFGFIFQIFGGSSTIIERELVWPWFELVIVALSVFTAVVFALLVTTRKALKSDLASVLKGE
;
A
#
# COMPACT_ATOMS: atom_id res chain seq x y z
N ARG A 1 19.17 -18.32 -49.49
CA ARG A 1 18.91 -16.86 -49.59
C ARG A 1 18.62 -16.38 -48.18
N VAL A 2 19.57 -15.71 -47.53
CA VAL A 2 19.34 -15.06 -46.22
C VAL A 2 18.62 -13.76 -46.52
N SER A 3 17.37 -13.62 -46.09
CA SER A 3 16.48 -12.52 -46.49
C SER A 3 16.65 -11.24 -45.67
N SER A 4 17.46 -11.25 -44.62
CA SER A 4 17.87 -10.05 -43.88
C SER A 4 19.03 -10.39 -42.95
N ALA A 5 20.10 -9.60 -42.99
CA ALA A 5 21.11 -9.57 -41.93
C ALA A 5 20.80 -8.37 -41.04
N GLN A 6 20.61 -8.61 -39.76
CA GLN A 6 20.39 -7.54 -38.79
C GLN A 6 21.77 -6.97 -38.44
N ASP A 7 21.97 -5.69 -38.72
CA ASP A 7 23.25 -5.03 -38.49
C ASP A 7 23.47 -4.81 -36.99
N TRP A 8 24.62 -5.27 -36.49
CA TRP A 8 24.93 -5.27 -35.06
C TRP A 8 25.01 -3.86 -34.50
N GLU A 9 25.53 -2.91 -35.28
CA GLU A 9 25.69 -1.52 -34.85
C GLU A 9 24.33 -0.85 -34.64
N THR A 10 23.39 -1.05 -35.56
CA THR A 10 22.02 -0.52 -35.45
C THR A 10 21.22 -1.21 -34.34
N ALA A 11 21.44 -2.53 -34.14
CA ALA A 11 20.83 -3.26 -33.03
C ALA A 11 21.40 -2.82 -31.66
N HIS A 12 22.70 -2.50 -31.60
CA HIS A 12 23.36 -2.03 -30.38
C HIS A 12 22.90 -0.63 -29.98
N GLU A 13 22.86 0.32 -30.92
CA GLU A 13 22.34 1.67 -30.67
C GLU A 13 20.86 1.65 -30.23
N ALA A 14 20.05 0.79 -30.84
CA ALA A 14 18.65 0.61 -30.44
C ALA A 14 18.54 0.08 -28.99
N VAL A 15 19.35 -0.90 -28.61
CA VAL A 15 19.38 -1.44 -27.24
C VAL A 15 19.92 -0.43 -26.23
N GLU A 16 20.91 0.38 -26.59
CA GLU A 16 21.46 1.40 -25.69
C GLU A 16 20.46 2.54 -25.45
N ARG A 17 19.80 3.01 -26.51
CA ARG A 17 18.75 4.04 -26.43
C ARG A 17 17.50 3.53 -25.71
N ASP A 18 17.02 2.35 -26.07
CA ASP A 18 15.78 1.80 -25.52
C ASP A 18 16.02 1.13 -24.16
N GLY A 19 17.23 0.65 -23.87
CA GLY A 19 17.58 0.04 -22.58
C GLY A 19 17.40 1.00 -21.41
N GLY A 20 17.76 2.27 -21.58
CA GLY A 20 17.51 3.31 -20.57
C GLY A 20 16.02 3.63 -20.37
N LEU A 21 15.20 3.50 -21.42
CA LEU A 21 13.76 3.79 -21.39
C LEU A 21 12.91 2.60 -20.92
N ILE A 22 13.33 1.37 -21.23
CA ILE A 22 12.66 0.13 -20.83
C ILE A 22 12.97 -0.22 -19.37
N PHE A 23 14.21 -0.01 -18.92
CA PHE A 23 14.62 -0.35 -17.54
C PHE A 23 14.68 0.86 -16.60
N GLY A 24 14.83 2.09 -17.09
CA GLY A 24 15.04 3.27 -16.26
C GLY A 24 13.76 3.75 -15.59
N THR A 25 12.88 4.43 -16.33
CA THR A 25 11.68 5.06 -15.75
C THR A 25 10.63 4.03 -15.29
N PRO A 26 10.28 2.97 -16.04
CA PRO A 26 9.33 1.95 -15.54
C PRO A 26 9.92 1.16 -14.38
N GLY A 27 11.22 0.85 -14.42
CA GLY A 27 11.92 0.16 -13.34
C GLY A 27 11.89 0.94 -12.03
N LEU A 28 12.23 2.24 -12.08
CA LEU A 28 12.17 3.11 -10.89
C LEU A 28 10.76 3.22 -10.31
N LEU A 29 9.74 3.39 -11.17
CA LEU A 29 8.35 3.46 -10.72
C LEU A 29 7.86 2.15 -10.12
N SER A 30 8.27 1.01 -10.69
CA SER A 30 7.95 -0.31 -10.13
C SER A 30 8.60 -0.52 -8.76
N LEU A 31 9.85 -0.10 -8.57
CA LEU A 31 10.55 -0.18 -7.29
C LEU A 31 9.89 0.75 -6.26
N GLN A 32 9.54 1.97 -6.65
CA GLN A 32 8.81 2.90 -5.79
C GLN A 32 7.46 2.31 -5.35
N PHE A 33 6.74 1.66 -6.26
CA PHE A 33 5.48 0.98 -5.92
C PHE A 33 5.68 -0.14 -4.91
N VAL A 34 6.71 -0.97 -5.08
CA VAL A 34 7.05 -2.06 -4.13
C VAL A 34 7.38 -1.48 -2.75
N VAL A 35 8.25 -0.45 -2.69
CA VAL A 35 8.65 0.20 -1.44
C VAL A 35 7.46 0.86 -0.74
N ALA A 36 6.63 1.59 -1.49
CA ALA A 36 5.43 2.23 -0.95
C ALA A 36 4.43 1.20 -0.40
N SER A 37 4.25 0.08 -1.11
CA SER A 37 3.39 -1.02 -0.66
C SER A 37 3.90 -1.64 0.64
N LEU A 38 5.21 -1.89 0.74
CA LEU A 38 5.83 -2.45 1.93
C LEU A 38 5.72 -1.49 3.13
N ALA A 39 5.98 -0.20 2.90
CA ALA A 39 5.86 0.85 3.90
C ALA A 39 4.42 1.00 4.41
N ALA A 40 3.42 0.92 3.52
CA ALA A 40 2.01 0.98 3.88
C ALA A 40 1.59 -0.21 4.76
N VAL A 41 2.04 -1.42 4.43
CA VAL A 41 1.80 -2.61 5.26
C VAL A 41 2.46 -2.45 6.63
N ALA A 42 3.75 -2.11 6.68
CA ALA A 42 4.47 -1.92 7.94
C ALA A 42 3.82 -0.85 8.83
N SER A 43 3.43 0.29 8.25
CA SER A 43 2.78 1.38 8.98
C SER A 43 1.43 0.95 9.56
N SER A 44 0.67 0.13 8.82
CA SER A 44 -0.61 -0.43 9.27
C SER A 44 -0.43 -1.36 10.48
N PHE A 45 0.60 -2.21 10.47
CA PHE A 45 0.97 -3.05 11.62
C PHE A 45 1.36 -2.22 12.85
N VAL A 46 2.18 -1.20 12.67
CA VAL A 46 2.60 -0.30 13.76
C VAL A 46 1.39 0.41 14.37
N PHE A 47 0.54 1.00 13.53
CA PHE A 47 -0.67 1.68 13.98
C PHE A 47 -1.59 0.73 14.77
N LEU A 48 -1.81 -0.48 14.24
CA LEU A 48 -2.65 -1.46 14.91
C LEU A 48 -2.08 -1.87 16.28
N SER A 49 -0.77 -2.12 16.34
CA SER A 49 -0.10 -2.47 17.60
C SER A 49 -0.22 -1.35 18.64
N LEU A 50 -0.14 -0.09 18.22
CA LEU A 50 -0.30 1.06 19.10
C LEU A 50 -1.72 1.15 19.67
N VAL A 51 -2.74 1.05 18.82
CA VAL A 51 -4.16 1.11 19.23
C VAL A 51 -4.49 -0.01 20.22
N LEU A 52 -4.01 -1.23 19.96
CA LEU A 52 -4.27 -2.37 20.82
C LEU A 52 -3.59 -2.24 22.19
N ASN A 53 -2.34 -1.77 22.23
CA ASN A 53 -1.62 -1.56 23.49
C ASN A 53 -2.29 -0.49 24.37
N GLN A 54 -2.82 0.58 23.77
CA GLN A 54 -3.54 1.61 24.52
C GLN A 54 -4.84 1.08 25.14
N ARG A 55 -5.48 0.09 24.50
CA ARG A 55 -6.78 -0.46 24.90
C ARG A 55 -6.71 -1.69 25.82
N GLN A 56 -5.53 -2.21 26.13
CA GLN A 56 -5.40 -3.39 27.00
C GLN A 56 -6.06 -3.17 28.38
N LYS A 57 -5.90 -1.98 28.96
CA LYS A 57 -6.51 -1.64 30.26
C LYS A 57 -8.04 -1.66 30.21
N ASP A 58 -8.61 -1.10 29.15
CA ASP A 58 -10.07 -1.05 28.96
C ASP A 58 -10.66 -2.47 28.79
N LEU A 59 -9.94 -3.35 28.08
CA LEU A 59 -10.34 -4.74 27.90
C LEU A 59 -10.23 -5.57 29.18
N ALA A 60 -9.22 -5.31 30.01
CA ALA A 60 -9.07 -5.93 31.32
C ALA A 60 -10.21 -5.53 32.28
N ILE A 61 -10.62 -4.26 32.27
CA ILE A 61 -11.77 -3.77 33.05
C ILE A 61 -13.07 -4.46 32.61
N LEU A 62 -13.30 -4.62 31.30
CA LEU A 62 -14.45 -5.36 30.78
C LEU A 62 -14.48 -6.82 31.25
N GLN A 63 -13.33 -7.51 31.28
CA GLN A 63 -13.23 -8.87 31.82
C GLN A 63 -13.52 -8.91 33.33
N ALA A 64 -13.06 -7.91 34.10
CA ALA A 64 -13.30 -7.83 35.54
C ALA A 64 -14.78 -7.68 35.90
N ILE A 65 -15.58 -7.07 35.01
CA ILE A 65 -17.04 -6.93 35.17
C ILE A 65 -17.79 -8.20 34.70
N GLY A 66 -17.08 -9.19 34.14
CA GLY A 66 -17.64 -10.50 33.76
C GLY A 66 -17.88 -10.68 32.25
N ALA A 67 -17.34 -9.81 31.39
CA ALA A 67 -17.44 -10.01 29.95
C ALA A 67 -16.65 -11.25 29.50
N SER A 68 -17.26 -12.08 28.66
CA SER A 68 -16.58 -13.27 28.12
C SER A 68 -15.50 -12.87 27.10
N PRO A 69 -14.37 -13.61 27.01
CA PRO A 69 -13.32 -13.34 26.04
C PRO A 69 -13.81 -13.27 24.59
N ASN A 70 -14.80 -14.11 24.24
CA ASN A 70 -15.38 -14.14 22.90
C ASN A 70 -16.23 -12.89 22.58
N GLN A 71 -16.90 -12.29 23.58
CA GLN A 71 -17.62 -11.03 23.38
C GLN A 71 -16.63 -9.89 23.10
N ILE A 72 -15.52 -9.85 23.84
CA ILE A 72 -14.46 -8.86 23.66
C ILE A 72 -13.82 -8.98 22.28
N ILE A 73 -13.48 -10.19 21.83
CA ILE A 73 -12.91 -10.41 20.48
C ILE A 73 -13.84 -9.86 19.40
N ARG A 74 -15.14 -10.20 19.46
CA ARG A 74 -16.10 -9.77 18.44
C ARG A 74 -16.27 -8.25 18.41
N LEU A 75 -16.30 -7.61 19.58
CA LEU A 75 -16.41 -6.16 19.69
C LEU A 75 -15.19 -5.47 19.07
N VAL A 76 -13.99 -5.88 19.44
CA VAL A 76 -12.73 -5.29 18.94
C VAL A 76 -12.59 -5.53 17.43
N LEU A 77 -12.91 -6.74 16.95
CA LEU A 77 -12.90 -7.03 15.53
C LEU A 77 -13.86 -6.12 14.76
N PHE A 78 -15.09 -5.93 15.25
CA PHE A 78 -16.06 -5.08 14.58
C PHE A 78 -15.62 -3.61 14.52
N GLU A 79 -15.09 -3.08 15.62
CA GLU A 79 -14.56 -1.71 15.69
C GLU A 79 -13.44 -1.50 14.67
N ILE A 80 -12.42 -2.36 14.68
CA ILE A 80 -11.25 -2.16 13.83
C ILE A 80 -11.57 -2.46 12.37
N LEU A 81 -12.40 -3.48 12.08
CA LEU A 81 -12.82 -3.77 10.71
C LEU A 81 -13.58 -2.59 10.09
N SER A 82 -14.42 -1.91 10.88
CA SER A 82 -15.14 -0.72 10.43
C SER A 82 -14.19 0.43 10.09
N ILE A 83 -13.18 0.67 10.93
CA ILE A 83 -12.15 1.70 10.69
C ILE A 83 -11.37 1.36 9.41
N VAL A 84 -10.89 0.12 9.28
CA VAL A 84 -10.11 -0.35 8.12
C VAL A 84 -10.90 -0.21 6.83
N MET A 85 -12.18 -0.59 6.82
CA MET A 85 -13.03 -0.47 5.64
C MET A 85 -13.17 0.99 5.18
N VAL A 86 -13.44 1.91 6.12
CA VAL A 86 -13.52 3.35 5.82
C VAL A 86 -12.17 3.88 5.33
N SER A 87 -11.06 3.50 5.98
CA SER A 87 -9.72 3.89 5.57
C SER A 87 -9.35 3.41 4.16
N MET A 88 -9.75 2.19 3.77
CA MET A 88 -9.51 1.67 2.42
C MET A 88 -10.27 2.47 1.36
N VAL A 89 -11.55 2.76 1.61
CA VAL A 89 -12.37 3.57 0.70
C VAL A 89 -11.76 4.96 0.53
N LEU A 90 -11.43 5.62 1.64
CA LEU A 90 -10.79 6.94 1.60
C LEU A 90 -9.41 6.88 0.92
N GLY A 91 -8.62 5.83 1.16
CA GLY A 91 -7.32 5.64 0.53
C GLY A 91 -7.42 5.53 -0.99
N VAL A 92 -8.41 4.77 -1.50
CA VAL A 92 -8.65 4.67 -2.95
C VAL A 92 -9.07 6.02 -3.52
N ILE A 93 -10.02 6.71 -2.89
CA ILE A 93 -10.51 8.02 -3.36
C ILE A 93 -9.36 9.04 -3.40
N LEU A 94 -8.56 9.13 -2.33
CA LEU A 94 -7.41 10.02 -2.26
C LEU A 94 -6.33 9.65 -3.27
N GLY A 95 -6.03 8.35 -3.42
CA GLY A 95 -5.09 7.86 -4.42
C GLY A 95 -5.52 8.21 -5.85
N MET A 96 -6.82 8.07 -6.16
CA MET A 96 -7.38 8.47 -7.45
C MET A 96 -7.26 9.98 -7.67
N GLY A 97 -7.57 10.79 -6.65
CA GLY A 97 -7.44 12.26 -6.73
C GLY A 97 -6.00 12.72 -6.97
N ILE A 98 -5.03 12.08 -6.31
CA ILE A 98 -3.60 12.35 -6.50
C ILE A 98 -3.16 11.95 -7.92
N ALA A 99 -3.57 10.77 -8.41
CA ALA A 99 -3.22 10.31 -9.75
C ALA A 99 -3.76 11.24 -10.85
N LEU A 100 -5.00 11.73 -10.71
CA LEU A 100 -5.58 12.73 -11.61
C LEU A 100 -4.82 14.06 -11.56
N SER A 101 -4.47 14.52 -10.35
CA SER A 101 -3.71 15.76 -10.17
C SER A 101 -2.31 15.67 -10.78
N PHE A 102 -1.69 14.49 -10.71
CA PHE A 102 -0.37 14.24 -11.31
C PHE A 102 -0.36 14.38 -12.83
N ASN A 103 -1.47 14.08 -13.51
CA ASN A 103 -1.61 14.28 -14.95
C ASN A 103 -1.45 15.76 -15.31
N GLY A 104 -2.13 16.65 -14.58
CA GLY A 104 -1.99 18.10 -14.74
C GLY A 104 -0.60 18.63 -14.34
N PHE A 105 0.07 17.98 -13.38
CA PHE A 105 1.43 18.35 -12.97
C PHE A 105 2.47 18.14 -14.08
N PHE A 106 2.33 17.12 -14.94
CA PHE A 106 3.23 16.89 -16.07
C PHE A 106 3.17 17.97 -17.14
N ALA A 107 2.04 18.67 -17.29
CA ALA A 107 1.94 19.83 -18.19
C ALA A 107 2.91 20.96 -17.76
N ILE A 108 3.13 21.12 -16.44
CA ILE A 108 4.08 22.10 -15.90
C ILE A 108 5.52 21.71 -16.29
N PHE A 109 5.87 20.43 -16.20
CA PHE A 109 7.17 19.96 -16.69
C PHE A 109 7.34 20.19 -18.19
N GLY A 110 6.31 19.92 -19.00
CA GLY A 110 6.32 20.21 -20.44
C GLY A 110 6.60 21.68 -20.72
N PHE A 111 5.96 22.60 -19.98
CA PHE A 111 6.21 24.04 -20.08
C PHE A 111 7.65 24.42 -19.70
N ILE A 112 8.19 23.84 -18.60
CA ILE A 112 9.58 24.05 -18.19
C ILE A 112 10.54 23.55 -19.29
N PHE A 113 10.36 22.32 -19.80
CA PHE A 113 11.20 21.78 -20.87
C PHE A 113 11.12 22.61 -22.16
N GLN A 114 9.97 23.18 -22.48
CA GLN A 114 9.83 24.09 -23.61
C GLN A 114 10.66 25.38 -23.42
N ILE A 115 10.66 25.96 -22.20
CA ILE A 115 11.46 27.16 -21.89
C ILE A 115 12.97 26.87 -21.97
N PHE A 116 13.42 25.75 -21.39
CA PHE A 116 14.85 25.47 -21.27
C PHE A 116 15.44 24.68 -22.46
N GLY A 117 14.65 23.84 -23.13
CA GLY A 117 15.09 22.92 -24.18
C GLY A 117 14.56 23.24 -25.58
N GLY A 118 13.72 24.27 -25.75
CA GLY A 118 13.25 24.76 -27.06
C GLY A 118 12.34 23.82 -27.84
N SER A 119 12.09 22.60 -27.35
CA SER A 119 11.23 21.61 -27.97
C SER A 119 9.92 21.45 -27.20
N SER A 120 8.79 21.66 -27.88
CA SER A 120 7.45 21.36 -27.37
C SER A 120 7.26 19.84 -27.37
N THR A 121 7.38 19.23 -26.19
CA THR A 121 6.94 17.84 -25.99
C THR A 121 5.63 17.87 -25.24
N ILE A 122 4.52 17.78 -25.97
CA ILE A 122 3.20 17.62 -25.38
C ILE A 122 3.14 16.17 -24.88
N ILE A 123 3.31 15.98 -23.58
CA ILE A 123 3.26 14.65 -22.96
C ILE A 123 1.78 14.34 -22.68
N GLU A 124 1.06 13.88 -23.70
CA GLU A 124 -0.28 13.35 -23.51
C GLU A 124 -0.19 12.02 -22.73
N ARG A 125 -0.80 11.99 -21.55
CA ARG A 125 -0.80 10.82 -20.67
C ARG A 125 -2.22 10.30 -20.55
N GLU A 126 -2.46 9.13 -21.13
CA GLU A 126 -3.69 8.39 -20.86
C GLU A 126 -3.57 7.70 -19.50
N LEU A 127 -4.43 8.09 -18.56
CA LEU A 127 -4.51 7.46 -17.26
C LEU A 127 -5.35 6.19 -17.37
N VAL A 128 -4.67 5.05 -17.52
CA VAL A 128 -5.31 3.74 -17.47
C VAL A 128 -5.40 3.30 -16.02
N TRP A 129 -6.62 3.04 -15.55
CA TRP A 129 -6.86 2.56 -14.19
C TRP A 129 -6.70 1.04 -14.09
N PRO A 130 -5.71 0.54 -13.33
CA PRO A 130 -5.46 -0.89 -13.18
C PRO A 130 -6.39 -1.47 -12.09
N TRP A 131 -7.69 -1.59 -12.41
CA TRP A 131 -8.72 -1.97 -11.44
C TRP A 131 -8.45 -3.33 -10.78
N PHE A 132 -7.94 -4.30 -11.55
CA PHE A 132 -7.65 -5.64 -11.04
C PHE A 132 -6.51 -5.61 -10.02
N GLU A 133 -5.45 -4.88 -10.32
CA GLU A 133 -4.29 -4.70 -9.45
C GLU A 133 -4.68 -3.96 -8.17
N LEU A 134 -5.49 -2.91 -8.29
CA LEU A 134 -6.01 -2.17 -7.13
C LEU A 134 -6.84 -3.09 -6.21
N VAL A 135 -7.71 -3.93 -6.77
CA VAL A 135 -8.51 -4.89 -6.00
C VAL A 135 -7.62 -5.95 -5.34
N ILE A 136 -6.63 -6.49 -6.05
CA ILE A 136 -5.71 -7.49 -5.49
C ILE A 136 -4.90 -6.90 -4.33
N VAL A 137 -4.33 -5.71 -4.50
CA VAL A 137 -3.58 -5.02 -3.46
C VAL A 137 -4.50 -4.74 -2.26
N ALA A 138 -5.68 -4.18 -2.49
CA ALA A 138 -6.66 -3.92 -1.44
C ALA A 138 -7.02 -5.18 -0.64
N LEU A 139 -7.34 -6.29 -1.34
CA LEU A 139 -7.66 -7.57 -0.69
C LEU A 139 -6.47 -8.17 0.07
N SER A 140 -5.26 -8.03 -0.46
CA SER A 140 -4.04 -8.52 0.21
C SER A 140 -3.79 -7.78 1.53
N VAL A 141 -3.91 -6.45 1.52
CA VAL A 141 -3.75 -5.61 2.71
C VAL A 141 -4.85 -5.91 3.71
N PHE A 142 -6.11 -6.00 3.25
CA PHE A 142 -7.24 -6.34 4.10
C PHE A 142 -7.05 -7.70 4.80
N THR A 143 -6.64 -8.72 4.05
CA THR A 143 -6.38 -10.06 4.58
C THR A 143 -5.24 -10.06 5.60
N ALA A 144 -4.15 -9.34 5.31
CA ALA A 144 -3.02 -9.20 6.23
C ALA A 144 -3.43 -8.53 7.54
N VAL A 145 -4.23 -7.46 7.47
CA VAL A 145 -4.74 -6.73 8.65
C VAL A 145 -5.69 -7.61 9.47
N VAL A 146 -6.63 -8.31 8.82
CA VAL A 146 -7.56 -9.23 9.51
C VAL A 146 -6.77 -10.36 10.19
N PHE A 147 -5.77 -10.92 9.52
CA PHE A 147 -4.91 -11.95 10.11
C PHE A 147 -4.13 -11.41 11.32
N ALA A 148 -3.53 -10.24 11.19
CA ALA A 148 -2.79 -9.58 12.27
C ALA A 148 -3.67 -9.33 13.50
N LEU A 149 -4.89 -8.86 13.28
CA LEU A 149 -5.90 -8.65 14.31
C LEU A 149 -6.23 -9.94 15.03
N LEU A 150 -6.59 -10.99 14.28
CA LEU A 150 -6.95 -12.28 14.86
C LEU A 150 -5.82 -12.86 15.71
N VAL A 151 -4.58 -12.78 15.23
CA VAL A 151 -3.40 -13.26 15.98
C VAL A 151 -3.21 -12.44 17.26
N THR A 152 -3.26 -11.12 17.15
CA THR A 152 -2.94 -10.23 18.28
C THR A 152 -4.01 -10.28 19.36
N THR A 153 -5.30 -10.23 18.99
CA THR A 153 -6.40 -10.33 19.96
C THR A 153 -6.42 -11.68 20.66
N ARG A 154 -6.15 -12.78 19.93
CA ARG A 154 -6.01 -14.11 20.56
C ARG A 154 -4.84 -14.18 21.53
N LYS A 155 -3.71 -13.57 21.19
CA LYS A 155 -2.52 -13.55 22.04
C LYS A 155 -2.76 -12.79 23.35
N ALA A 156 -3.40 -11.62 23.28
CA ALA A 156 -3.71 -10.79 24.44
C ALA A 156 -4.60 -11.50 25.48
N LEU A 157 -5.61 -12.25 25.01
CA LEU A 157 -6.54 -12.95 25.91
C LEU A 157 -5.94 -14.19 26.57
N LYS A 158 -4.97 -14.85 25.92
CA LYS A 158 -4.26 -15.99 26.51
C LYS A 158 -3.23 -15.56 27.55
N SER A 159 -2.63 -14.38 27.42
CA SER A 159 -1.62 -13.91 28.37
C SER A 159 -2.23 -13.46 29.70
N ASP A 160 -3.46 -12.93 29.69
CA ASP A 160 -4.10 -12.36 30.88
C ASP A 160 -4.43 -13.42 31.95
N LEU A 161 -4.80 -14.64 31.56
CA LEU A 161 -5.10 -15.72 32.52
C LEU A 161 -3.86 -16.18 33.31
N ALA A 162 -2.66 -16.06 32.73
CA ALA A 162 -1.42 -16.49 33.36
C ALA A 162 -0.72 -15.36 34.17
N SER A 163 -0.85 -14.10 33.76
CA SER A 163 -0.32 -12.96 34.51
C SER A 163 -1.20 -12.59 35.70
N VAL A 164 -2.53 -12.66 35.57
CA VAL A 164 -3.47 -12.39 36.67
C VAL A 164 -3.37 -13.44 37.78
N LEU A 165 -2.95 -14.67 37.47
CA LEU A 165 -2.65 -15.71 38.47
C LEU A 165 -1.24 -15.63 39.09
N LYS A 166 -0.34 -14.82 38.53
CA LYS A 166 1.04 -14.68 39.04
C LYS A 166 1.33 -13.38 39.77
N GLY A 167 0.48 -12.37 39.69
CA GLY A 167 0.61 -11.17 40.50
C GLY A 167 1.99 -10.52 40.35
N GLU A 168 2.41 -10.26 39.10
CA GLU A 168 3.50 -9.33 38.75
C GLU A 168 3.13 -8.57 37.48
#